data_AF-A0A6U0T9R2-F1
#
_entry.id   AF-A0A6U0T9R2-F1
#
_cell.length_a   1.000
_cell.length_b   1.000
_cell.length_c   1.000
_cell.angle_alpha   90.00
_cell.angle_beta   90.00
_cell.angle_gamma   90.00
#
_symmetry.space_group_name_H-M   'P 1'
#
loop_
_entity.id
_entity.type
_entity.pdbx_description
1 polymer ?
#
loop_
_entity_poly.entity_id
_entity_poly.type
_entity_poly.pdbx_seq_one_letter_code
_entity_poly.pdbx_strand_id
1 'polypeptide(L)'
;DVRDAMKECNAVFICSSAKPIMSEEVDATTGRPSMYFAEGGFPQDVDWLGQRNQIDAAKELGDDTQVIICSSMGGTDPDHMLNKIGRTTLEDGSHEGGNILQWKRKAEKYLTDSQLKYTIIHPGGLQNEKGGERELVLGVDDSMDGTESRTVPREDVAEMMLQCLLNPKVYSGRSFDLRAKPQGEGEPTSDFVKLEKDWLGGKSTNYELGEIPDL
;
A
#
# COMPACT_ATOMS: atom_id res chain seq x y z
N ASP A 1 -0.57 -5.33 23.29
CA ASP A 1 -1.52 -5.87 22.30
C ASP A 1 -1.91 -4.73 21.35
N VAL A 2 -2.19 -5.03 20.09
CA VAL A 2 -2.70 -4.04 19.11
C VAL A 2 -4.04 -3.46 19.54
N ARG A 3 -4.90 -4.27 20.20
CA ARG A 3 -6.21 -3.82 20.71
C ARG A 3 -6.07 -2.74 21.77
N ASP A 4 -5.19 -2.97 22.74
CA ASP A 4 -4.92 -1.99 23.80
C ASP A 4 -4.35 -0.69 23.23
N ALA A 5 -3.49 -0.78 22.21
CA ALA A 5 -2.88 0.39 21.57
C ALA A 5 -3.89 1.24 20.78
N MET A 6 -4.97 0.63 20.29
CA MET A 6 -6.01 1.28 19.50
C MET A 6 -7.21 1.76 20.34
N LYS A 7 -7.22 1.47 21.64
CA LYS A 7 -8.32 1.84 22.52
C LYS A 7 -8.54 3.36 22.46
N GLU A 8 -9.80 3.77 22.29
CA GLU A 8 -10.23 5.17 22.19
C GLU A 8 -9.80 5.90 20.90
N CYS A 9 -9.16 5.22 19.94
CA CYS A 9 -8.89 5.81 18.63
C CYS A 9 -10.17 5.91 17.79
N ASN A 10 -10.28 6.97 17.00
CA ASN A 10 -11.34 7.13 15.98
C ASN A 10 -10.85 6.81 14.56
N ALA A 11 -9.54 6.68 14.39
CA ALA A 11 -8.93 6.33 13.12
C ALA A 11 -7.67 5.49 13.35
N VAL A 12 -7.38 4.60 12.40
CA VAL A 12 -6.23 3.71 12.41
C VAL A 12 -5.47 3.88 11.10
N PHE A 13 -4.18 4.18 11.19
CA PHE A 13 -3.27 4.23 10.04
C PHE A 13 -2.43 2.95 10.04
N ILE A 14 -2.53 2.17 8.97
CA ILE A 14 -1.75 0.93 8.80
C ILE A 14 -0.64 1.21 7.79
N CYS A 15 0.60 1.27 8.29
CA CYS A 15 1.80 1.49 7.48
C CYS A 15 2.83 0.35 7.63
N SER A 16 2.40 -0.80 8.17
CA SER A 16 3.25 -1.97 8.34
C SER A 16 3.62 -2.60 7.01
N SER A 17 4.86 -3.05 6.88
CA SER A 17 5.34 -3.78 5.72
C SER A 17 6.42 -4.78 6.11
N ALA A 18 6.41 -5.98 5.53
CA ALA A 18 7.54 -6.89 5.63
C ALA A 18 8.79 -6.21 5.05
N LYS A 19 9.92 -6.42 5.72
CA LYS A 19 11.20 -5.82 5.34
C LYS A 19 12.18 -6.93 4.95
N PRO A 20 12.56 -7.04 3.67
CA PRO A 20 13.58 -8.00 3.28
C PRO A 20 14.94 -7.61 3.87
N ILE A 21 15.74 -8.62 4.15
CA ILE A 21 17.11 -8.50 4.63
C ILE A 21 18.01 -8.89 3.46
N MET A 22 19.00 -8.03 3.14
CA MET A 22 20.04 -8.39 2.19
C MET A 22 20.97 -9.41 2.83
N SER A 23 21.17 -10.54 2.17
CA SER A 23 22.20 -11.52 2.53
C SER A 23 23.57 -11.11 2.01
N GLU A 24 24.61 -11.76 2.50
CA GLU A 24 25.98 -11.66 1.94
C GLU A 24 26.12 -12.47 0.65
N GLU A 25 25.19 -13.38 0.36
CA GLU A 25 25.18 -14.19 -0.85
C GLU A 25 24.74 -13.35 -2.05
N VAL A 26 25.36 -13.60 -3.20
CA VAL A 26 25.04 -12.93 -4.45
C VAL A 26 24.43 -13.95 -5.40
N ASP A 27 23.25 -13.63 -5.93
CA ASP A 27 22.63 -14.43 -6.98
C ASP A 27 23.51 -14.39 -8.23
N ALA A 28 24.01 -15.56 -8.64
CA ALA A 28 24.97 -15.70 -9.74
C ALA A 28 24.40 -15.29 -11.11
N THR A 29 23.07 -15.24 -11.26
CA THR A 29 22.40 -14.90 -12.52
C THR A 29 22.25 -13.39 -12.67
N THR A 30 21.94 -12.70 -11.59
CA THR A 30 21.60 -11.27 -11.57
C THR A 30 22.74 -10.39 -11.06
N GLY A 31 23.73 -10.98 -10.38
CA GLY A 31 24.83 -10.26 -9.73
C GLY A 31 24.40 -9.38 -8.56
N ARG A 32 23.18 -9.58 -8.04
CA ARG A 32 22.63 -8.80 -6.92
C ARG A 32 22.66 -9.62 -5.63
N PRO A 33 22.76 -8.98 -4.45
CA PRO A 33 22.59 -9.68 -3.19
C PRO A 33 21.26 -10.41 -3.15
N SER A 34 21.27 -11.68 -2.77
CA SER A 34 20.06 -12.42 -2.45
C SER A 34 19.38 -11.75 -1.26
N MET A 35 18.05 -11.72 -1.27
CA MET A 35 17.26 -11.18 -0.17
C MET A 35 16.43 -12.30 0.45
N TYR A 36 16.15 -12.18 1.75
CA TYR A 36 15.31 -13.11 2.49
C TYR A 36 14.49 -12.35 3.56
N PHE A 37 13.55 -13.04 4.21
CA PHE A 37 12.83 -12.52 5.37
C PHE A 37 13.23 -13.30 6.62
N ALA A 38 13.32 -12.62 7.76
CA ALA A 38 13.49 -13.30 9.04
C ALA A 38 12.26 -14.15 9.37
N GLU A 39 12.42 -15.17 10.22
CA GLU A 39 11.31 -15.97 10.72
C GLU A 39 10.22 -15.07 11.33
N GLY A 40 8.96 -15.26 10.92
CA GLY A 40 7.82 -14.43 11.30
C GLY A 40 7.79 -13.03 10.67
N GLY A 41 8.77 -12.71 9.81
CA GLY A 41 8.89 -11.46 9.07
C GLY A 41 8.45 -11.57 7.61
N PHE A 42 7.83 -12.69 7.21
CA PHE A 42 7.38 -12.89 5.84
C PHE A 42 6.21 -11.95 5.49
N PRO A 43 6.02 -11.59 4.22
CA PRO A 43 4.87 -10.81 3.80
C PRO A 43 3.51 -11.40 4.20
N GLN A 44 3.36 -12.72 4.20
CA GLN A 44 2.14 -13.38 4.71
C GLN A 44 1.88 -13.03 6.18
N ASP A 45 2.92 -13.03 7.02
CA ASP A 45 2.81 -12.75 8.45
C ASP A 45 2.55 -11.27 8.72
N VAL A 46 3.28 -10.38 8.04
CA VAL A 46 3.27 -8.94 8.34
C VAL A 46 2.19 -8.22 7.54
N ASP A 47 2.21 -8.39 6.22
CA ASP A 47 1.36 -7.63 5.29
C ASP A 47 -0.06 -8.18 5.21
N TRP A 48 -0.25 -9.49 5.44
CA TRP A 48 -1.58 -10.06 5.55
C TRP A 48 -2.02 -10.26 6.99
N LEU A 49 -1.45 -11.21 7.74
CA LEU A 49 -1.95 -11.58 9.07
C LEU A 49 -1.84 -10.42 10.07
N GLY A 50 -0.74 -9.67 10.06
CA GLY A 50 -0.52 -8.50 10.90
C GLY A 50 -1.50 -7.36 10.59
N GLN A 51 -1.77 -7.09 9.32
CA GLN A 51 -2.77 -6.10 8.92
C GLN A 51 -4.20 -6.56 9.23
N ARG A 52 -4.52 -7.84 9.00
CA ARG A 52 -5.81 -8.43 9.38
C ARG A 52 -6.09 -8.23 10.87
N ASN A 53 -5.10 -8.49 11.73
CA ASN A 53 -5.24 -8.30 13.17
C ASN A 53 -5.49 -6.82 13.55
N GLN A 54 -4.85 -5.87 12.85
CA GLN A 54 -5.11 -4.43 13.01
C GLN A 54 -6.53 -4.05 12.55
N ILE A 55 -6.98 -4.58 11.41
CA ILE A 55 -8.33 -4.36 10.88
C ILE A 55 -9.38 -4.95 11.83
N ASP A 56 -9.16 -6.15 12.37
CA ASP A 56 -10.09 -6.77 13.32
C ASP A 56 -10.15 -6.00 14.63
N ALA A 57 -9.03 -5.49 15.13
CA ALA A 57 -9.02 -4.59 16.29
C ALA A 57 -9.77 -3.28 16.00
N ALA A 58 -9.66 -2.73 14.78
CA ALA A 58 -10.40 -1.54 14.37
C ALA A 58 -11.92 -1.78 14.32
N LYS A 59 -12.38 -2.98 13.93
CA LYS A 59 -13.82 -3.36 13.99
C LYS A 59 -14.37 -3.31 15.41
N GLU A 60 -13.57 -3.71 16.40
CA GLU A 60 -13.98 -3.71 17.81
C GLU A 60 -14.18 -2.29 18.37
N LEU A 61 -13.62 -1.25 17.73
CA LEU A 61 -13.82 0.15 18.11
C LEU A 61 -15.18 0.72 17.64
N GLY A 62 -15.85 0.06 16.69
CA GLY A 62 -17.15 0.43 16.14
C GLY A 62 -17.11 0.93 14.69
N ASP A 63 -18.28 0.91 14.05
CA ASP A 63 -18.47 1.15 12.61
C ASP A 63 -18.05 2.54 12.12
N ASP A 64 -17.91 3.51 13.04
CA ASP A 64 -17.47 4.86 12.71
C ASP A 64 -15.96 5.01 12.56
N THR A 65 -15.19 3.98 12.94
CA THR A 65 -13.73 3.94 12.84
C THR A 65 -13.28 4.01 11.38
N GLN A 66 -12.40 4.96 11.07
CA GLN A 66 -11.78 5.06 9.75
C GLN A 66 -10.44 4.34 9.72
N VAL A 67 -10.24 3.42 8.78
CA VAL A 67 -8.97 2.73 8.56
C VAL A 67 -8.31 3.22 7.28
N ILE A 68 -7.06 3.65 7.37
CA ILE A 68 -6.29 4.15 6.22
C ILE A 68 -5.05 3.28 6.04
N ILE A 69 -4.94 2.59 4.90
CA ILE A 69 -3.81 1.71 4.59
C ILE A 69 -2.86 2.41 3.63
N CYS A 70 -1.56 2.39 3.96
CA CYS A 70 -0.47 2.64 3.03
C CYS A 70 -0.01 1.30 2.43
N SER A 71 -0.41 1.04 1.19
CA SER A 71 -0.07 -0.19 0.46
C SER A 71 1.04 0.07 -0.57
N SER A 72 0.90 -0.38 -1.81
CA SER A 72 1.86 -0.21 -2.89
C SER A 72 1.19 -0.36 -4.25
N MET A 73 1.61 0.43 -5.24
CA MET A 73 1.33 0.14 -6.65
C MET A 73 1.99 -1.18 -7.08
N GLY A 74 1.53 -1.72 -8.21
CA GLY A 74 1.97 -2.95 -8.86
C GLY A 74 1.04 -4.14 -8.59
N GLY A 75 -0.03 -3.94 -7.82
CA GLY A 75 -0.91 -5.02 -7.36
C GLY A 75 -1.75 -5.67 -8.47
N THR A 76 -1.83 -5.07 -9.66
CA THR A 76 -2.55 -5.66 -10.81
C THR A 76 -1.70 -6.65 -11.61
N ASP A 77 -0.38 -6.70 -11.39
CA ASP A 77 0.56 -7.62 -12.04
C ASP A 77 1.03 -8.72 -11.05
N PRO A 78 0.53 -9.96 -11.16
CA PRO A 78 0.97 -11.06 -10.30
C PRO A 78 2.47 -11.37 -10.43
N ASP A 79 3.04 -11.15 -11.62
CA ASP A 79 4.45 -11.43 -11.94
C ASP A 79 5.40 -10.26 -11.61
N HIS A 80 4.88 -9.22 -10.97
CA HIS A 80 5.62 -8.01 -10.64
C HIS A 80 6.91 -8.33 -9.85
N MET A 81 7.98 -7.60 -10.15
CA MET A 81 9.32 -7.88 -9.63
C MET A 81 9.37 -7.89 -8.08
N LEU A 82 8.56 -7.04 -7.42
CA LEU A 82 8.47 -7.01 -5.96
C LEU A 82 7.98 -8.33 -5.35
N ASN A 83 7.16 -9.12 -6.05
CA ASN A 83 6.71 -10.43 -5.57
C ASN A 83 7.84 -11.48 -5.55
N LYS A 84 8.95 -11.22 -6.24
CA LYS A 84 10.11 -12.13 -6.32
C LYS A 84 11.12 -11.88 -5.20
N ILE A 85 11.05 -10.73 -4.52
CA ILE A 85 12.00 -10.37 -3.47
C ILE A 85 11.79 -11.29 -2.27
N GLY A 86 12.85 -12.00 -1.85
CA GLY A 86 12.80 -12.89 -0.69
C GLY A 86 11.91 -14.11 -0.84
N ARG A 87 11.56 -14.49 -2.09
CA ARG A 87 10.82 -15.71 -2.39
C ARG A 87 11.81 -16.88 -2.53
N THR A 88 11.54 -17.96 -1.80
CA THR A 88 12.28 -19.21 -1.85
C THR A 88 11.36 -20.30 -2.37
N THR A 89 11.86 -21.17 -3.26
CA THR A 89 11.16 -22.38 -3.68
C THR A 89 11.62 -23.55 -2.81
N LEU A 90 10.67 -24.22 -2.16
CA LEU A 90 10.93 -25.39 -1.32
C LEU A 90 11.06 -26.66 -2.16
N GLU A 91 11.57 -27.73 -1.55
CA GLU A 91 11.82 -29.01 -2.25
C GLU A 91 10.55 -29.64 -2.85
N ASP A 92 9.39 -29.40 -2.25
CA ASP A 92 8.09 -29.88 -2.73
C ASP A 92 7.47 -29.00 -3.84
N GLY A 93 8.18 -27.95 -4.27
CA GLY A 93 7.74 -27.01 -5.29
C GLY A 93 6.83 -25.89 -4.77
N SER A 94 6.51 -25.88 -3.48
CA SER A 94 5.85 -24.74 -2.85
C SER A 94 6.81 -23.56 -2.68
N HIS A 95 6.28 -22.39 -2.31
CA HIS A 95 7.08 -21.19 -2.10
C HIS A 95 6.84 -20.60 -0.72
N GLU A 96 7.91 -20.13 -0.09
CA GLU A 96 7.85 -19.29 1.11
C GLU A 96 8.47 -17.91 0.83
N GLY A 97 8.02 -16.91 1.58
CA GLY A 97 8.44 -15.53 1.36
C GLY A 97 8.02 -14.96 0.01
N GLY A 98 8.33 -13.67 -0.18
CA GLY A 98 7.90 -12.92 -1.37
C GLY A 98 6.39 -12.71 -1.47
N ASN A 99 5.91 -12.54 -2.71
CA ASN A 99 4.51 -12.22 -3.04
C ASN A 99 3.93 -11.03 -2.25
N ILE A 100 4.78 -10.05 -1.90
CA ILE A 100 4.40 -8.96 -0.99
C ILE A 100 3.21 -8.14 -1.49
N LEU A 101 3.10 -7.91 -2.79
CA LEU A 101 1.98 -7.14 -3.35
C LEU A 101 0.68 -7.94 -3.28
N GLN A 102 0.75 -9.25 -3.50
CA GLN A 102 -0.39 -10.15 -3.38
C GLN A 102 -0.90 -10.21 -1.93
N TRP A 103 -0.01 -10.28 -0.94
CA TRP A 103 -0.39 -10.29 0.47
C TRP A 103 -0.96 -8.94 0.94
N LYS A 104 -0.38 -7.81 0.51
CA LYS A 104 -0.98 -6.48 0.74
C LYS A 104 -2.37 -6.38 0.10
N ARG A 105 -2.53 -6.84 -1.14
CA ARG A 105 -3.83 -6.85 -1.83
C ARG A 105 -4.87 -7.71 -1.12
N LYS A 106 -4.46 -8.81 -0.48
CA LYS A 106 -5.34 -9.62 0.39
C LYS A 106 -5.82 -8.83 1.62
N ALA A 107 -4.93 -8.10 2.29
CA ALA A 107 -5.30 -7.24 3.41
C ALA A 107 -6.23 -6.09 3.01
N GLU A 108 -5.95 -5.48 1.86
CA GLU A 108 -6.80 -4.47 1.25
C GLU A 108 -8.20 -4.99 0.97
N LYS A 109 -8.32 -6.14 0.29
CA LYS A 109 -9.63 -6.76 -0.01
C LYS A 109 -10.39 -7.10 1.26
N TYR A 110 -9.69 -7.58 2.29
CA TYR A 110 -10.31 -7.84 3.59
C TYR A 110 -10.84 -6.57 4.24
N LEU A 111 -10.14 -5.43 4.11
CA LEU A 111 -10.62 -4.14 4.57
C LEU A 111 -11.83 -3.66 3.77
N THR A 112 -11.82 -3.79 2.44
CA THR A 112 -12.97 -3.36 1.62
C THR A 112 -14.23 -4.19 1.89
N ASP A 113 -14.08 -5.47 2.26
CA ASP A 113 -15.17 -6.35 2.67
C ASP A 113 -15.61 -6.16 4.14
N SER A 114 -14.89 -5.35 4.92
CA SER A 114 -15.07 -5.26 6.39
C SER A 114 -16.24 -4.41 6.87
N GLN A 115 -16.89 -3.66 5.98
CA GLN A 115 -17.89 -2.62 6.28
C GLN A 115 -17.37 -1.38 7.04
N LEU A 116 -16.10 -1.33 7.43
CA LEU A 116 -15.48 -0.14 8.02
C LEU A 116 -15.39 0.99 6.99
N LYS A 117 -15.36 2.24 7.47
CA LYS A 117 -14.91 3.37 6.65
C LYS A 117 -13.44 3.16 6.32
N TYR A 118 -13.08 3.18 5.05
CA TYR A 118 -11.70 2.93 4.64
C TYR A 118 -11.18 3.93 3.61
N THR A 119 -9.86 4.08 3.58
CA THR A 119 -9.14 4.58 2.42
C THR A 119 -7.88 3.75 2.21
N ILE A 120 -7.62 3.32 0.98
CA ILE A 120 -6.41 2.56 0.63
C ILE A 120 -5.62 3.40 -0.36
N ILE A 121 -4.35 3.65 -0.05
CA ILE A 121 -3.45 4.39 -0.92
C ILE A 121 -2.38 3.39 -1.39
N HIS A 122 -2.12 3.37 -2.69
CA HIS A 122 -1.08 2.59 -3.34
C HIS A 122 0.01 3.56 -3.81
N PRO A 123 1.04 3.87 -2.99
CA PRO A 123 2.13 4.73 -3.44
C PRO A 123 2.94 4.04 -4.54
N GLY A 124 3.45 4.85 -5.46
CA GLY A 124 4.58 4.46 -6.31
C GLY A 124 5.88 4.30 -5.49
N GLY A 125 7.01 4.21 -6.20
CA GLY A 125 8.33 4.11 -5.57
C GLY A 125 8.62 5.26 -4.61
N LEU A 126 8.86 4.92 -3.33
CA LEU A 126 9.02 5.90 -2.26
C LEU A 126 10.38 6.61 -2.27
N GLN A 127 10.38 7.94 -2.30
CA GLN A 127 11.58 8.78 -2.25
C GLN A 127 11.80 9.41 -0.87
N ASN A 128 13.07 9.62 -0.49
CA ASN A 128 13.47 10.39 0.71
C ASN A 128 13.77 11.83 0.30
N GLU A 129 12.76 12.48 -0.25
CA GLU A 129 12.78 13.87 -0.68
C GLU A 129 11.71 14.64 0.09
N LYS A 130 11.81 15.97 0.08
CA LYS A 130 10.85 16.84 0.77
C LYS A 130 9.48 16.79 0.09
N GLY A 131 8.42 16.71 0.90
CA GLY A 131 7.04 16.75 0.44
C GLY A 131 6.52 18.18 0.25
N GLY A 132 5.34 18.30 -0.35
CA GLY A 132 4.66 19.58 -0.61
C GLY A 132 5.33 20.42 -1.70
N GLU A 133 6.20 19.83 -2.52
CA GLU A 133 6.94 20.52 -3.60
C GLU A 133 6.58 20.01 -5.00
N ARG A 134 5.61 19.10 -5.11
CA ARG A 134 5.26 18.41 -6.35
C ARG A 134 3.76 18.37 -6.59
N GLU A 135 3.38 18.33 -7.87
CA GLU A 135 2.03 18.00 -8.25
C GLU A 135 1.82 16.49 -8.06
N LEU A 136 0.86 16.13 -7.20
CA LEU A 136 0.43 14.76 -6.99
C LEU A 136 -0.52 14.33 -8.11
N VAL A 137 -0.42 13.06 -8.47
CA VAL A 137 -1.23 12.42 -9.51
C VAL A 137 -1.86 11.19 -8.89
N LEU A 138 -3.19 11.11 -8.95
CA LEU A 138 -3.93 9.93 -8.51
C LEU A 138 -4.30 9.05 -9.71
N GLY A 139 -4.42 7.75 -9.47
CA GLY A 139 -4.84 6.78 -10.46
C GLY A 139 -5.56 5.61 -9.83
N VAL A 140 -5.96 4.66 -10.66
CA VAL A 140 -6.40 3.33 -10.22
C VAL A 140 -5.80 2.30 -11.16
N ASP A 141 -5.72 1.07 -10.68
CA ASP A 141 -5.37 -0.10 -11.47
C ASP A 141 -4.00 0.02 -12.17
N ASP A 142 -3.02 0.59 -11.47
CA ASP A 142 -1.66 0.81 -11.96
C ASP A 142 -1.57 1.68 -13.22
N SER A 143 -2.56 2.58 -13.41
CA SER A 143 -2.58 3.52 -14.53
C SER A 143 -1.36 4.45 -14.52
N MET A 144 -0.84 4.69 -15.73
CA MET A 144 0.27 5.59 -15.99
C MET A 144 -0.17 6.99 -16.45
N ASP A 145 -1.47 7.27 -16.48
CA ASP A 145 -1.98 8.58 -16.91
C ASP A 145 -1.42 9.73 -16.07
N GLY A 146 -1.25 10.90 -16.67
CA GLY A 146 -0.87 12.13 -15.98
C GLY A 146 0.62 12.37 -15.73
N THR A 147 1.43 11.32 -15.62
CA THR A 147 2.89 11.43 -15.47
C THR A 147 3.59 10.12 -15.81
N GLU A 148 4.78 10.19 -16.42
CA GLU A 148 5.66 9.02 -16.59
C GLU A 148 6.40 8.64 -15.29
N SER A 149 6.44 9.56 -14.32
CA SER A 149 7.00 9.29 -13.00
C SER A 149 6.22 8.15 -12.32
N ARG A 150 6.96 7.23 -11.71
CA ARG A 150 6.42 6.12 -10.92
C ARG A 150 6.73 6.27 -9.43
N THR A 151 7.11 7.47 -8.99
CA THR A 151 7.63 7.71 -7.65
C THR A 151 6.84 8.78 -6.91
N VAL A 152 6.95 8.79 -5.58
CA VAL A 152 6.36 9.80 -4.70
C VAL A 152 7.22 9.95 -3.43
N PRO A 153 7.45 11.18 -2.94
CA PRO A 153 8.11 11.40 -1.65
C PRO A 153 7.33 10.79 -0.48
N ARG A 154 8.04 10.23 0.51
CA ARG A 154 7.40 9.68 1.73
C ARG A 154 6.57 10.72 2.49
N GLU A 155 7.02 11.97 2.49
CA GLU A 155 6.30 13.08 3.12
C GLU A 155 4.98 13.38 2.41
N ASP A 156 4.93 13.28 1.07
CA ASP A 156 3.68 13.44 0.30
C ASP A 156 2.70 12.28 0.54
N VAL A 157 3.19 11.05 0.72
CA VAL A 157 2.35 9.92 1.13
C VAL A 157 1.73 10.18 2.50
N ALA A 158 2.53 10.64 3.47
CA ALA A 158 2.04 10.95 4.80
C ALA A 158 0.98 12.08 4.78
N GLU A 159 1.22 13.14 4.01
CA GLU A 159 0.24 14.21 3.81
C GLU A 159 -1.04 13.69 3.15
N MET A 160 -0.94 12.88 2.10
CA MET A 160 -2.12 12.29 1.46
C MET A 160 -2.93 11.42 2.43
N MET A 161 -2.27 10.58 3.24
CA MET A 161 -2.95 9.79 4.27
C MET A 161 -3.71 10.68 5.25
N LEU A 162 -3.08 11.78 5.73
CA LEU A 162 -3.74 12.75 6.61
C LEU A 162 -4.94 13.41 5.91
N GLN A 163 -4.80 13.80 4.65
CA GLN A 163 -5.88 14.44 3.88
C GLN A 163 -7.05 13.48 3.62
N CYS A 164 -6.81 12.16 3.54
CA CYS A 164 -7.87 11.15 3.47
C CYS A 164 -8.68 11.08 4.77
N LEU A 165 -8.03 11.23 5.92
CA LEU A 165 -8.71 11.33 7.22
C LEU A 165 -9.51 12.63 7.34
N LEU A 166 -8.94 13.76 6.91
CA LEU A 166 -9.56 15.08 7.07
C LEU A 166 -10.71 15.32 6.07
N ASN A 167 -10.74 14.61 4.95
CA ASN A 167 -11.75 14.77 3.89
C ASN A 167 -12.52 13.46 3.61
N PRO A 168 -13.18 12.85 4.62
CA PRO A 168 -13.81 11.54 4.47
C PRO A 168 -14.98 11.55 3.47
N LYS A 169 -15.56 12.71 3.17
CA LYS A 169 -16.64 12.85 2.18
C LYS A 169 -16.22 12.49 0.76
N VAL A 170 -14.93 12.62 0.42
CA VAL A 170 -14.40 12.31 -0.91
C VAL A 170 -13.55 11.05 -0.92
N TYR A 171 -12.83 10.77 0.19
CA TYR A 171 -11.88 9.65 0.25
C TYR A 171 -12.39 8.39 0.95
N SER A 172 -13.47 8.44 1.73
CA SER A 172 -14.01 7.22 2.35
C SER A 172 -14.58 6.28 1.29
N GLY A 173 -14.28 4.99 1.42
CA GLY A 173 -14.63 3.95 0.45
C GLY A 173 -13.77 3.98 -0.82
N ARG A 174 -12.62 4.67 -0.81
CA ARG A 174 -11.72 4.78 -1.97
C ARG A 174 -10.46 3.95 -1.80
N SER A 175 -10.00 3.40 -2.91
CA SER A 175 -8.71 2.74 -3.07
C SER A 175 -8.07 3.28 -4.34
N PHE A 176 -6.83 3.79 -4.27
CA PHE A 176 -6.22 4.50 -5.40
C PHE A 176 -4.70 4.55 -5.36
N ASP A 177 -4.11 4.71 -6.54
CA ASP A 177 -2.69 4.92 -6.76
C ASP A 177 -2.27 6.37 -6.49
N LEU A 178 -1.07 6.55 -5.95
CA LEU A 178 -0.48 7.85 -5.66
C LEU A 178 0.93 7.94 -6.26
N ARG A 179 1.11 8.90 -7.16
CA ARG A 179 2.39 9.26 -7.78
C ARG A 179 2.60 10.77 -7.70
N ALA A 180 3.81 11.23 -7.97
CA ALA A 180 4.11 12.66 -8.07
C ALA A 180 4.83 12.93 -9.40
N LYS A 181 4.50 14.05 -10.05
CA LYS A 181 5.32 14.57 -11.15
C LYS A 181 6.72 14.93 -10.63
N PRO A 182 7.75 14.94 -11.49
CA PRO A 182 9.06 15.47 -11.13
C PRO A 182 8.95 16.89 -10.56
N GLN A 183 9.84 17.26 -9.64
CA GLN A 183 9.84 18.61 -9.07
C GLN A 183 10.05 19.66 -10.18
N GLY A 184 9.19 20.69 -10.18
CA GLY A 184 9.18 21.74 -11.21
C GLY A 184 8.29 21.41 -12.42
N GLU A 185 7.77 20.19 -12.53
CA GLU A 185 6.75 19.83 -13.51
C GLU A 185 5.36 19.89 -12.87
N GLY A 186 4.70 21.04 -12.98
CA GLY A 186 3.40 21.27 -12.36
C GLY A 186 3.46 22.03 -11.04
N GLU A 187 2.29 22.34 -10.50
CA GLU A 187 2.16 23.12 -9.27
C GLU A 187 2.02 22.19 -8.05
N PRO A 188 2.71 22.48 -6.93
CA PRO A 188 2.55 21.71 -5.71
C PRO A 188 1.08 21.58 -5.29
N THR A 189 0.65 20.34 -5.06
CA THR A 189 -0.76 20.08 -4.71
C THR A 189 -1.08 20.68 -3.34
N SER A 190 -2.15 21.49 -3.30
CA SER A 190 -2.66 22.12 -2.07
C SER A 190 -4.17 21.95 -1.88
N ASP A 191 -4.91 21.63 -2.95
CA ASP A 191 -6.35 21.35 -2.90
C ASP A 191 -6.60 19.85 -3.15
N PHE A 192 -6.69 19.08 -2.06
CA PHE A 192 -6.88 17.64 -2.10
C PHE A 192 -8.30 17.23 -2.48
N VAL A 193 -9.32 18.05 -2.19
CA VAL A 193 -10.69 17.78 -2.64
C VAL A 193 -10.79 17.88 -4.16
N LYS A 194 -10.14 18.90 -4.75
CA LYS A 194 -10.02 19.02 -6.20
C LYS A 194 -9.19 17.89 -6.81
N LEU A 195 -8.10 17.47 -6.14
CA LEU A 195 -7.26 16.36 -6.58
C LEU A 195 -8.09 15.06 -6.77
N GLU A 196 -8.92 14.69 -5.80
CA GLU A 196 -9.80 13.51 -5.91
C GLU A 196 -10.75 13.64 -7.11
N LYS A 197 -11.42 14.79 -7.23
CA LYS A 197 -12.40 15.03 -8.27
C LYS A 197 -11.80 14.96 -9.67
N ASP A 198 -10.62 15.53 -9.86
CA ASP A 198 -9.99 15.64 -11.18
C ASP A 198 -9.42 14.30 -11.66
N TRP A 199 -8.85 13.50 -10.76
CA TRP A 199 -8.16 12.27 -11.13
C TRP A 199 -9.01 11.02 -10.96
N LEU A 200 -9.70 10.90 -9.84
CA LEU A 200 -10.48 9.71 -9.53
C LEU A 200 -11.91 9.87 -10.01
N GLY A 201 -12.53 11.03 -9.75
CA GLY A 201 -13.95 11.25 -10.07
C GLY A 201 -14.83 10.16 -9.44
N GLY A 202 -14.45 9.68 -8.26
CA GLY A 202 -15.09 8.57 -7.57
C GLY A 202 -14.77 7.16 -8.10
N LYS A 203 -13.77 6.99 -8.96
CA LYS A 203 -13.19 5.67 -9.24
C LYS A 203 -12.47 5.10 -8.02
N SER A 204 -12.31 3.79 -8.00
CA SER A 204 -11.56 3.05 -6.99
C SER A 204 -10.95 1.82 -7.65
N THR A 205 -9.85 1.31 -7.10
CA THR A 205 -9.18 0.08 -7.56
C THR A 205 -10.16 -1.06 -7.77
N ASN A 206 -10.03 -1.75 -8.91
CA ASN A 206 -10.75 -2.97 -9.22
C ASN A 206 -10.00 -4.18 -8.64
N TYR A 207 -10.56 -4.78 -7.59
CA TYR A 207 -9.99 -5.98 -6.96
C TYR A 207 -10.19 -7.29 -7.74
N GLU A 208 -10.88 -7.26 -8.88
CA GLU A 208 -10.93 -8.38 -9.83
C GLU A 208 -9.65 -8.50 -10.68
N LEU A 209 -8.83 -7.43 -10.73
CA LEU A 209 -7.52 -7.44 -11.37
C LEU A 209 -6.45 -8.01 -10.43
N GLY A 210 -5.34 -8.48 -11.02
CA GLY A 210 -4.23 -9.07 -10.27
C GLY A 210 -4.60 -10.42 -9.66
N GLU A 211 -3.93 -10.77 -8.55
CA GLU A 211 -4.14 -12.03 -7.84
C GLU A 211 -4.27 -11.76 -6.33
N ILE A 212 -5.29 -12.38 -5.72
CA ILE A 212 -5.45 -12.44 -4.26
C ILE A 212 -5.20 -13.89 -3.85
N PRO A 213 -4.11 -14.17 -3.11
CA PRO A 213 -3.72 -15.52 -2.80
C PRO A 213 -4.70 -16.14 -1.80
N ASP A 214 -4.83 -17.46 -1.85
CA ASP A 214 -5.49 -18.24 -0.80
C ASP A 214 -4.67 -18.24 0.50
N LEU A 215 -5.19 -18.89 1.54
CA LEU A 215 -4.48 -19.10 2.81
C LEU A 215 -3.71 -20.42 2.81
#